data_AF-A0A484B5F9-F1
#
_entry.id   AF-A0A484B5F9-F1
#
_cell.length_a   1.000
_cell.length_b   1.000
_cell.length_c   1.000
_cell.angle_alpha   90.00
_cell.angle_beta   90.00
_cell.angle_gamma   90.00
#
_symmetry.space_group_name_H-M   'P 1'
#
loop_
_entity.id
_entity.type
_entity.pdbx_description
1 polymer ?
#
loop_
_entity_poly.entity_id
_entity_poly.type
_entity_poly.pdbx_seq_one_letter_code
_entity_poly.pdbx_strand_id
1 'polypeptide(L)'
;MEVQSNKTKKYSYLSASKFPVLKKPEMAGCENCICNRKRGSIFCTSCKKTFVGRIAERCQMHPEVAYLMDARYCAFCGAAAKDLQMGDPM
;
A
#
# COMPACT_ATOMS: atom_id res chain seq x y z
N MET A 1 -4.08 31.23 32.17
CA MET A 1 -3.39 31.59 30.91
C MET A 1 -3.78 30.55 29.89
N GLU A 2 -4.84 30.84 29.15
CA GLU A 2 -5.52 29.90 28.26
C GLU A 2 -5.06 30.18 26.84
N VAL A 3 -4.30 29.26 26.24
CA VAL A 3 -3.82 29.40 24.86
C VAL A 3 -4.78 28.64 23.95
N GLN A 4 -5.76 29.35 23.42
CA GLN A 4 -6.55 28.91 22.26
C GLN A 4 -5.64 28.88 21.03
N SER A 5 -5.34 27.68 20.53
CA SER A 5 -4.56 27.49 19.30
C SER A 5 -5.50 27.12 18.13
N ASN A 6 -5.97 28.15 17.42
CA ASN A 6 -6.64 28.02 16.13
C ASN A 6 -5.69 28.53 15.04
N LYS A 7 -5.15 27.63 14.21
CA LYS A 7 -4.77 27.98 12.82
C LYS A 7 -4.55 26.75 11.93
N THR A 8 -5.60 26.47 11.17
CA THR A 8 -5.65 25.75 9.91
C THR A 8 -4.49 26.12 8.98
N LYS A 9 -3.49 25.23 8.86
CA LYS A 9 -2.49 25.34 7.79
C LYS A 9 -3.08 24.74 6.52
N LYS A 10 -3.60 25.65 5.69
CA LYS A 10 -4.10 25.42 4.34
C LYS A 10 -2.95 24.90 3.47
N TYR A 11 -3.02 23.62 3.07
CA TYR A 11 -2.09 23.03 2.10
C TYR A 11 -2.36 23.65 0.72
N SER A 12 -1.53 24.61 0.34
CA SER A 12 -1.68 25.49 -0.82
C SER A 12 -1.29 24.87 -2.18
N TYR A 13 -0.99 23.57 -2.23
CA TYR A 13 -0.69 22.83 -3.47
C TYR A 13 -1.82 21.92 -3.95
N LEU A 14 -2.97 21.87 -3.26
CA LEU A 14 -4.16 21.11 -3.71
C LEU A 14 -4.96 21.86 -4.79
N SER A 15 -4.28 22.62 -5.63
CA SER A 15 -4.87 23.22 -6.83
C SER A 15 -5.12 22.12 -7.85
N ALA A 16 -6.35 21.58 -7.85
CA ALA A 16 -7.03 20.85 -8.92
C ALA A 16 -6.06 20.17 -9.91
N SER A 17 -5.29 19.22 -9.40
CA SER A 17 -4.37 18.48 -10.21
C SER A 17 -5.17 17.70 -11.25
N LYS A 18 -4.90 17.95 -12.54
CA LYS A 18 -5.32 17.10 -13.66
C LYS A 18 -4.60 15.73 -13.62
N PHE A 19 -4.50 15.11 -12.45
CA PHE A 19 -4.10 13.72 -12.38
C PHE A 19 -5.32 12.90 -12.74
N PRO A 20 -5.24 11.97 -13.72
CA PRO A 20 -6.30 11.01 -13.89
C PRO A 20 -6.41 10.26 -12.57
N VAL A 21 -7.46 10.53 -11.80
CA VAL A 21 -7.93 9.64 -10.75
C VAL A 21 -8.12 8.33 -11.48
N LEU A 22 -7.22 7.36 -11.26
CA LEU A 22 -7.34 6.01 -11.78
C LEU A 22 -8.75 5.55 -11.41
N LYS A 23 -9.65 5.58 -12.41
CA LYS A 23 -11.03 5.16 -12.25
C LYS A 23 -10.96 3.77 -11.66
N LYS A 24 -11.65 3.53 -10.54
CA LYS A 24 -11.90 2.18 -10.06
C LYS A 24 -12.47 1.40 -11.26
N PRO A 25 -11.84 0.33 -11.74
CA PRO A 25 -12.53 -0.59 -12.63
C PRO A 25 -13.58 -1.29 -11.77
N GLU A 26 -14.74 -0.67 -11.67
CA GLU A 26 -15.97 -1.30 -11.22
C GLU A 26 -16.45 -2.10 -12.42
N MET A 27 -16.01 -3.36 -12.54
CA MET A 27 -16.53 -4.27 -13.55
C MET A 27 -16.53 -5.69 -13.03
N ALA A 28 -17.74 -6.23 -12.99
CA ALA A 28 -18.09 -7.59 -12.64
C ALA A 28 -17.34 -8.63 -13.49
N GLY A 29 -17.01 -9.76 -12.87
CA GLY A 29 -16.77 -11.02 -13.60
C GLY A 29 -15.31 -11.40 -13.89
N CYS A 30 -14.38 -11.23 -12.96
CA CYS A 30 -13.08 -11.89 -13.06
C CYS A 30 -12.69 -12.58 -11.76
N GLU A 31 -12.84 -13.90 -11.77
CA GLU A 31 -12.62 -14.81 -10.65
C GLU A 31 -11.17 -14.79 -10.14
N ASN A 32 -10.22 -14.25 -10.93
CA ASN A 32 -8.77 -14.28 -10.66
C ASN A 32 -8.14 -12.91 -10.35
N CYS A 33 -8.94 -11.86 -10.10
CA CYS A 33 -8.38 -10.54 -9.79
C CYS A 33 -7.88 -10.46 -8.33
N ILE A 34 -6.58 -10.18 -8.15
CA ILE A 34 -5.94 -10.06 -6.83
C ILE A 34 -5.69 -8.61 -6.37
N CYS A 35 -6.23 -7.61 -7.07
CA CYS A 35 -5.96 -6.20 -6.78
C CYS A 35 -6.46 -5.77 -5.39
N ASN A 36 -7.64 -6.25 -4.98
CA ASN A 36 -8.28 -5.92 -3.71
C ASN A 36 -7.86 -6.83 -2.54
N ARG A 37 -6.71 -7.51 -2.63
CA ARG A 37 -6.11 -8.25 -1.50
C ARG A 37 -6.01 -7.37 -0.25
N LYS A 38 -6.39 -7.92 0.91
CA LYS A 38 -6.26 -7.22 2.20
C LYS A 38 -4.80 -6.87 2.48
N ARG A 39 -4.58 -5.71 3.10
CA ARG A 39 -3.26 -5.34 3.64
C ARG A 39 -3.08 -6.03 4.98
N GLY A 40 -1.85 -6.44 5.28
CA GLY A 40 -1.49 -7.12 6.51
C GLY A 40 -0.17 -6.63 7.07
N SER A 41 0.30 -7.32 8.09
CA SER A 41 1.67 -7.18 8.59
C SER A 41 2.59 -8.11 7.78
N ILE A 42 3.75 -7.62 7.39
CA ILE A 42 4.81 -8.39 6.74
C ILE A 42 5.93 -8.54 7.76
N PHE A 43 6.26 -9.78 8.09
CA PHE A 43 7.40 -10.14 8.91
C PHE A 43 8.59 -10.50 8.02
N CYS A 44 9.75 -9.90 8.28
CA CYS A 44 10.98 -10.26 7.59
C CYS A 44 11.78 -11.27 8.41
N THR A 45 12.05 -12.45 7.85
CA THR A 45 12.84 -13.50 8.53
C THR A 45 14.32 -13.13 8.66
N SER A 46 14.86 -12.32 7.75
CA SER A 46 16.28 -11.91 7.79
C SER A 46 16.60 -10.91 8.90
N CYS A 47 15.76 -9.87 9.09
CA CYS A 47 16.01 -8.81 10.08
C CYS A 47 15.06 -8.86 11.29
N LYS A 48 14.09 -9.78 11.29
CA LYS A 48 13.09 -9.99 12.34
C LYS A 48 12.20 -8.76 12.63
N LYS A 49 12.13 -7.82 11.70
CA LYS A 49 11.26 -6.63 11.80
C LYS A 49 9.96 -6.87 11.05
N THR A 50 8.89 -6.26 11.56
CA THR A 50 7.56 -6.28 10.96
C THR A 50 7.20 -4.90 10.43
N PHE A 51 6.54 -4.83 9.28
CA PHE A 51 6.01 -3.60 8.70
C PHE A 51 4.66 -3.83 8.04
N VAL A 52 3.90 -2.76 7.81
CA VAL A 52 2.56 -2.85 7.21
C VAL A 52 2.67 -2.82 5.69
N GLY A 53 1.98 -3.73 5.00
CA GLY A 53 1.97 -3.77 3.55
C GLY A 53 1.30 -5.02 2.99
N ARG A 54 1.63 -5.33 1.75
CA ARG A 54 1.35 -6.63 1.11
C ARG A 54 2.59 -7.10 0.38
N ILE A 55 2.78 -8.40 0.24
CA ILE A 55 3.82 -8.92 -0.65
C ILE A 55 3.41 -8.59 -2.09
N ALA A 56 4.32 -8.00 -2.86
CA ALA A 56 4.06 -7.57 -4.22
C ALA A 56 3.79 -8.79 -5.11
N GLU A 57 2.56 -8.89 -5.65
CA GLU A 57 2.22 -9.87 -6.68
C GLU A 57 1.56 -9.14 -7.84
N ARG A 58 1.91 -9.52 -9.07
CA ARG A 58 1.30 -8.96 -10.28
C ARG A 58 -0.07 -9.58 -10.50
N CYS A 59 -1.08 -8.73 -10.65
CA CYS A 59 -2.39 -9.18 -11.10
C CYS A 59 -2.33 -9.48 -12.60
N GLN A 60 -2.80 -10.64 -13.02
CA GLN A 60 -2.85 -11.00 -14.45
C GLN A 60 -3.85 -10.13 -15.22
N MET A 61 -4.94 -9.72 -14.56
CA MET A 61 -5.97 -8.86 -15.15
C MET A 61 -5.56 -7.40 -15.23
N HIS A 62 -4.77 -6.94 -14.26
CA HIS A 62 -4.37 -5.55 -14.13
C HIS A 62 -2.85 -5.47 -13.94
N PRO A 63 -2.06 -5.79 -14.97
CA PRO A 63 -0.60 -5.82 -14.88
C PRO A 63 -0.01 -4.43 -14.63
N GLU A 64 -0.72 -3.37 -15.01
CA GLU A 64 -0.32 -1.97 -14.84
C GLU A 64 -0.66 -1.40 -13.46
N VAL A 65 -1.50 -2.10 -12.69
CA VAL A 65 -1.89 -1.64 -11.35
C VAL A 65 -0.79 -2.01 -10.35
N ALA A 66 -0.15 -0.97 -9.80
CA ALA A 66 0.78 -1.08 -8.69
C ALA A 66 0.25 -0.30 -7.49
N TYR A 67 0.45 -0.83 -6.29
CA TYR A 67 0.07 -0.16 -5.05
C TYR A 67 1.31 0.30 -4.28
N LEU A 68 1.21 1.46 -3.63
CA LEU A 68 2.31 2.11 -2.93
C LEU A 68 2.98 1.22 -1.87
N MET A 69 2.21 0.33 -1.22
CA MET A 69 2.66 -0.52 -0.10
C MET A 69 2.82 -1.99 -0.49
N ASP A 70 3.05 -2.27 -1.77
CA ASP A 70 3.37 -3.61 -2.25
C ASP A 70 4.90 -3.82 -2.15
N ALA A 71 5.32 -4.64 -1.19
CA ALA A 71 6.72 -4.86 -0.86
C ALA A 71 7.35 -5.93 -1.76
N ARG A 72 8.40 -5.55 -2.49
CA ARG A 72 9.29 -6.48 -3.21
C ARG A 72 10.53 -6.84 -2.38
N TYR A 73 10.88 -5.96 -1.46
CA TYR A 73 12.02 -6.08 -0.57
C TYR A 73 11.63 -5.62 0.84
N CYS A 74 12.36 -6.08 1.85
CA CYS A 74 12.20 -5.59 3.21
C CYS A 74 12.47 -4.08 3.27
N ALA A 75 11.55 -3.32 3.86
CA ALA A 75 11.68 -1.87 4.03
C ALA A 75 12.86 -1.45 4.94
N PHE A 76 13.42 -2.39 5.72
CA PHE A 76 14.49 -2.11 6.68
C PHE A 76 15.86 -2.60 6.23
N CYS A 77 15.95 -3.84 5.73
CA CYS A 77 17.23 -4.46 5.38
C CYS A 77 17.39 -4.77 3.88
N GLY A 78 16.36 -4.52 3.06
CA GLY A 78 16.41 -4.82 1.63
C GLY A 78 16.41 -6.31 1.26
N ALA A 79 16.16 -7.22 2.22
CA ALA A 79 16.01 -8.65 1.94
C ALA A 79 14.92 -8.91 0.89
N ALA A 80 15.08 -9.96 0.08
CA ALA A 80 14.17 -10.26 -1.01
C ALA A 80 12.81 -10.79 -0.49
N ALA A 81 11.79 -10.75 -1.35
CA ALA A 81 10.44 -11.21 -1.00
C ALA A 81 10.36 -12.65 -0.45
N LYS A 82 11.31 -13.53 -0.78
CA LYS A 82 11.41 -14.89 -0.22
C LYS A 82 11.61 -14.90 1.31
N ASP A 83 12.18 -13.83 1.85
CA ASP A 83 12.43 -13.64 3.28
C ASP A 83 11.32 -12.81 3.94
N LEU A 84 10.20 -12.58 3.23
CA LEU A 84 9.03 -11.86 3.71
C LEU A 84 7.86 -12.83 3.86
N GLN A 85 7.19 -12.77 5.01
CA GLN A 85 6.02 -13.58 5.32
C GLN A 85 4.88 -12.66 5.72
N MET A 86 3.68 -12.90 5.19
CA MET A 86 2.48 -12.21 5.68
C MET A 86 2.12 -12.81 7.03
N GLY A 87 1.95 -11.97 8.04
CA GLY A 87 1.30 -12.35 9.30
C GLY A 87 -0.21 -12.40 9.08
N ASP A 88 -0.85 -13.44 9.61
CA ASP A 88 -2.31 -13.54 9.58
C ASP A 88 -2.94 -12.32 10.25
N PRO A 89 -4.00 -11.74 9.65
CA PRO A 89 -4.80 -10.74 10.34
C PRO A 89 -5.53 -11.45 11.50
N MET A 90 -5.11 -11.15 12.73
CA MET A 90 -5.89 -11.44 13.94
C MET A 90 -7.26 -10.76 13.88
#